data_AF-A0A3C1Q0W6-F1
#
_entry.id   AF-A0A3C1Q0W6-F1
#
_cell.length_a   1.000
_cell.length_b   1.000
_cell.length_c   1.000
_cell.angle_alpha   90.00
_cell.angle_beta   90.00
_cell.angle_gamma   90.00
#
_symmetry.space_group_name_H-M   'P 1'
#
loop_
_entity.id
_entity.type
_entity.pdbx_description
1 polymer ?
#
loop_
_entity_poly.entity_id
_entity_poly.type
_entity_poly.pdbx_seq_one_letter_code
_entity_poly.pdbx_strand_id
1 'polypeptide(L)'
;LADWLVKQGIPFRSAHELVGKAVATSVQSSIPLDKLDLTKVDPAFTSEASAVFSLKTALEARTNPGAPSIKNIRAQIARWRDV
;
A
#
# COMPACT_ATOMS: atom_id res chain seq x y z
N LEU A 1 1.72 -2.27 0.13
CA LEU A 1 2.88 -3.00 0.71
C LEU A 1 4.02 -3.15 -0.30
N ALA A 2 3.80 -3.74 -1.49
CA ALA A 2 4.85 -3.83 -2.52
C ALA A 2 5.40 -2.46 -2.94
N ASP A 3 4.52 -1.50 -3.26
CA ASP A 3 4.91 -0.11 -3.57
C ASP A 3 5.76 0.53 -2.46
N TRP A 4 5.54 0.15 -1.20
CA TRP A 4 6.32 0.67 -0.07
C TRP A 4 7.71 0.05 -0.04
N LEU A 5 7.84 -1.27 -0.20
CA LEU A 5 9.13 -1.96 -0.31
C LEU A 5 9.98 -1.42 -1.47
N VAL A 6 9.33 -1.15 -2.61
CA VAL A 6 10.01 -0.55 -3.78
C VAL A 6 10.54 0.85 -3.44
N LYS A 7 9.79 1.65 -2.69
CA LYS A 7 10.26 2.96 -2.20
C LYS A 7 11.42 2.84 -1.20
N GLN A 8 11.56 1.72 -0.49
CA GLN A 8 12.72 1.43 0.35
C GLN A 8 13.94 0.90 -0.44
N GLY A 9 13.85 0.84 -1.78
CA GLY A 9 14.96 0.41 -2.65
C GLY A 9 14.94 -1.06 -3.04
N ILE A 10 13.92 -1.82 -2.63
CA ILE A 10 13.81 -3.25 -2.97
C ILE A 10 13.33 -3.38 -4.43
N PRO A 11 13.98 -4.20 -5.27
CA PRO A 11 13.53 -4.44 -6.64
C PRO A 11 12.08 -4.93 -6.69
N PHE A 12 11.31 -4.46 -7.67
CA PHE A 12 9.87 -4.72 -7.78
C PHE A 12 9.48 -6.21 -7.69
N ARG A 13 10.27 -7.08 -8.33
CA ARG A 13 10.05 -8.53 -8.29
C ARG A 13 10.22 -9.08 -6.88
N SER A 14 11.32 -8.76 -6.22
CA SER A 14 11.60 -9.17 -4.84
C SER A 14 10.55 -8.61 -3.87
N ALA A 15 10.11 -7.36 -4.07
CA ALA A 15 9.04 -6.76 -3.28
C ALA A 15 7.73 -7.56 -3.40
N HIS A 16 7.35 -7.98 -4.62
CA HIS A 16 6.15 -8.81 -4.82
C HIS A 16 6.29 -10.22 -4.24
N GLU A 17 7.47 -10.83 -4.34
CA GLU A 17 7.75 -12.13 -3.71
C GLU A 17 7.62 -12.05 -2.18
N LEU A 18 8.16 -10.99 -1.55
CA LEU A 18 8.02 -10.73 -0.10
C LEU A 18 6.57 -10.51 0.32
N VAL A 19 5.80 -9.73 -0.45
CA VAL A 19 4.37 -9.56 -0.19
C VAL A 19 3.62 -10.88 -0.34
N GLY A 20 3.97 -11.70 -1.34
CA GLY A 20 3.41 -13.03 -1.52
C GLY A 20 3.65 -13.94 -0.30
N LYS A 21 4.87 -13.93 0.25
CA LYS A 21 5.18 -14.64 1.51
C LYS A 21 4.33 -14.13 2.67
N ALA A 22 4.21 -12.81 2.84
CA ALA A 22 3.39 -12.23 3.92
C ALA A 22 1.90 -12.63 3.81
N VAL A 23 1.35 -12.64 2.59
CA VAL A 23 -0.03 -13.10 2.33
C VAL A 23 -0.16 -14.59 2.66
N ALA A 24 0.80 -15.42 2.24
CA ALA A 24 0.78 -16.85 2.56
C ALA A 24 0.82 -17.11 4.08
N THR A 25 1.67 -16.38 4.82
CA THR A 25 1.72 -16.45 6.29
C THR A 25 0.43 -15.98 6.93
N SER A 26 -0.18 -14.89 6.43
CA SER A 26 -1.49 -14.41 6.88
C SER A 26 -2.57 -15.48 6.74
N VAL A 27 -2.64 -16.13 5.57
CA VAL A 27 -3.59 -17.22 5.32
C VAL A 27 -3.33 -18.42 6.23
N GLN A 28 -2.07 -18.87 6.35
CA GLN A 28 -1.71 -20.03 7.17
C GLN A 28 -2.00 -19.82 8.67
N SER A 29 -1.76 -18.61 9.17
CA SER A 29 -1.99 -18.25 10.57
C SER A 29 -3.45 -17.86 10.87
N SER A 30 -4.30 -17.73 9.85
CA SER A 30 -5.65 -17.15 9.98
C SER A 30 -5.66 -15.76 10.62
N ILE A 31 -4.56 -15.01 10.47
CA ILE A 31 -4.42 -13.63 10.96
C ILE A 31 -4.55 -12.69 9.77
N PRO A 32 -5.45 -11.70 9.79
CA PRO A 32 -5.55 -10.69 8.74
C PRO A 32 -4.19 -10.02 8.46
N LEU A 33 -3.88 -9.75 7.19
CA LEU A 33 -2.57 -9.23 6.77
C LEU A 33 -2.21 -7.90 7.47
N ASP A 34 -3.20 -7.05 7.75
CA ASP A 34 -3.03 -5.77 8.47
C ASP A 34 -2.77 -5.93 9.97
N LYS A 35 -3.01 -7.14 10.51
CA LYS A 35 -2.76 -7.52 11.91
C LYS A 35 -1.54 -8.45 12.05
N LEU A 36 -0.97 -8.90 10.94
CA LEU A 36 0.20 -9.76 10.94
C LEU A 36 1.44 -8.95 11.33
N ASP A 37 2.26 -9.54 12.18
CA ASP A 37 3.58 -9.00 12.50
C ASP A 37 4.55 -9.24 11.34
N LEU A 38 4.62 -8.27 10.42
CA LEU A 38 5.39 -8.38 9.18
C LEU A 38 6.90 -8.55 9.42
N THR A 39 7.43 -8.05 10.54
CA THR A 39 8.87 -8.17 10.85
C THR A 39 9.28 -9.62 11.08
N LYS A 40 8.33 -10.50 11.41
CA LYS A 40 8.54 -11.95 11.53
C LYS A 40 8.53 -12.68 10.19
N VAL A 41 7.99 -12.06 9.13
CA VAL A 41 7.97 -12.63 7.79
C VAL A 41 9.31 -12.43 7.10
N ASP A 42 9.83 -11.19 7.15
CA ASP A 42 11.13 -10.84 6.55
C ASP A 42 11.66 -9.54 7.18
N PRO A 43 12.98 -9.42 7.45
CA PRO A 43 13.58 -8.20 7.99
C PRO A 43 13.46 -6.97 7.09
N ALA A 44 13.13 -7.14 5.81
CA ALA A 44 12.80 -6.04 4.90
C ALA A 44 11.53 -5.26 5.33
N PHE A 45 10.66 -5.88 6.12
CA PHE A 45 9.50 -5.21 6.71
C PHE A 45 9.87 -4.57 8.04
N THR A 46 10.01 -3.24 8.04
CA THR A 46 10.22 -2.46 9.26
C THR A 46 8.89 -2.17 9.98
N SER A 47 8.94 -1.58 11.17
CA SER A 47 7.75 -1.16 11.94
C SER A 47 6.81 -0.25 11.16
N GLU A 48 7.34 0.53 10.22
CA GLU A 48 6.58 1.47 9.39
C GLU A 48 5.81 0.76 8.27
N ALA A 49 6.12 -0.51 7.96
CA ALA A 49 5.42 -1.27 6.94
C ALA A 49 3.93 -1.41 7.27
N SER A 50 3.56 -1.54 8.54
CA SER A 50 2.16 -1.66 8.98
C SER A 50 1.35 -0.37 8.75
N ALA A 51 2.00 0.79 8.65
CA ALA A 51 1.32 2.06 8.39
C ALA A 51 0.69 2.11 6.98
N VAL A 52 1.10 1.22 6.06
CA VAL A 52 0.57 1.19 4.69
C VAL A 52 -0.87 0.66 4.61
N PHE A 53 -1.39 0.03 5.67
CA PHE A 53 -2.76 -0.50 5.72
C PHE A 53 -3.83 0.57 5.99
N SER A 54 -3.45 1.85 6.03
CA SER A 54 -4.39 2.97 6.08
C SER A 54 -5.01 3.24 4.70
N LEU A 55 -6.32 2.98 4.56
CA LEU A 55 -7.07 3.28 3.34
C LEU A 55 -6.97 4.76 2.95
N LYS A 56 -7.04 5.67 3.93
CA LYS A 56 -6.91 7.11 3.72
C LYS A 56 -5.56 7.45 3.09
N THR A 57 -4.48 6.93 3.67
CA THR A 57 -3.11 7.15 3.18
C THR A 57 -2.92 6.54 1.78
N ALA A 58 -3.51 5.37 1.53
CA ALA A 58 -3.47 4.73 0.22
C ALA A 58 -4.14 5.57 -0.87
N LEU A 59 -5.29 6.18 -0.58
CA LEU A 59 -5.99 7.07 -1.51
C LEU A 59 -5.25 8.39 -1.70
N GLU A 60 -4.74 9.00 -0.62
CA GLU A 60 -3.97 10.25 -0.68
C GLU A 60 -2.70 10.13 -1.52
N ALA A 61 -2.04 8.96 -1.51
CA ALA A 61 -0.83 8.70 -2.30
C ALA A 61 -1.05 8.64 -3.82
N ARG A 62 -2.30 8.53 -4.30
CA ARG A 62 -2.65 8.41 -5.72
C ARG A 62 -2.80 9.80 -6.38
N THR A 63 -1.69 10.53 -6.48
CA THR A 63 -1.67 11.94 -6.92
C THR A 63 -1.54 12.15 -8.42
N ASN A 64 -1.15 11.13 -9.20
CA ASN A 64 -1.01 11.23 -10.65
C ASN A 64 -2.31 11.72 -11.32
N PRO A 65 -2.24 12.47 -12.43
CA PRO A 65 -3.43 12.87 -13.18
C PRO A 65 -4.34 11.67 -13.50
N GLY A 66 -5.64 11.81 -13.20
CA GLY A 66 -6.64 10.74 -13.38
C GLY A 66 -6.71 9.70 -12.27
N ALA A 67 -5.77 9.69 -11.31
CA ALA A 67 -5.79 8.74 -10.20
C ALA A 67 -6.83 9.12 -9.11
N PRO A 68 -7.35 8.17 -8.33
CA PRO A 68 -8.53 8.38 -7.47
C PRO A 68 -8.23 9.02 -6.10
N SER A 69 -7.25 9.92 -6.01
CA SER A 69 -7.05 10.67 -4.76
C SER A 69 -8.20 11.64 -4.49
N ILE A 70 -8.46 11.90 -3.21
CA ILE A 70 -9.49 12.87 -2.77
C ILE A 70 -9.29 14.23 -3.45
N LYS A 71 -8.03 14.68 -3.57
CA LYS A 71 -7.68 15.92 -4.25
C LYS A 71 -8.07 15.89 -5.73
N ASN A 72 -7.73 14.83 -6.45
CA ASN A 72 -8.05 14.69 -7.86
C ASN A 72 -9.56 14.63 -8.10
N ILE A 73 -10.29 13.86 -7.28
CA ILE A 73 -11.75 13.75 -7.40
C ILE A 73 -12.41 15.12 -7.14
N ARG A 74 -12.00 15.86 -6.11
CA ARG A 74 -12.50 17.22 -5.87
C ARG A 74 -12.25 18.16 -7.04
N ALA A 75 -11.04 18.12 -7.61
CA ALA A 75 -10.69 18.92 -8.78
C ALA A 75 -11.54 18.55 -10.01
N GLN A 76 -11.79 17.26 -10.24
CA GLN A 76 -12.66 16.81 -11.34
C GLN A 76 -14.12 17.22 -11.12
N ILE A 77 -14.65 17.12 -9.90
CA ILE A 77 -16.02 17.58 -9.59
C ILE A 77 -16.17 19.08 -9.84
N ALA A 78 -15.20 19.90 -9.38
CA ALA A 78 -15.22 21.34 -9.62
C ALA A 78 -15.19 21.66 -11.12
N ARG A 79 -14.27 21.03 -11.86
CA ARG A 79 -14.15 21.19 -13.32
C ARG A 79 -15.46 20.92 -14.04
N TRP A 80 -16.22 19.90 -13.67
CA TRP A 80 -17.50 19.57 -14.33
C TRP A 80 -18.68 20.43 -13.89
N ARG A 81 -18.58 21.16 -12.78
CA ARG A 81 -19.63 22.11 -12.35
C ARG A 81 -19.52 23.47 -13.03
N ASP A 82 -18.31 23.84 -13.45
CA ASP A 82 -18.03 25.09 -14.14
C ASP A 82 -18.17 24.97 -15.68
N VAL A 83 -18.64 23.81 -16.18
CA VAL A 83 -18.87 23.49 -17.60
C VAL A 83 -20.36 23.50 -17.91
#